data_AF-A0A2A4GBV3-F1
#
_entry.id   AF-A0A2A4GBV3-F1
#
_cell.length_a   1.000
_cell.length_b   1.000
_cell.length_c   1.000
_cell.angle_alpha   90.00
_cell.angle_beta   90.00
_cell.angle_gamma   90.00
#
_symmetry.space_group_name_H-M   'P 1'
#
loop_
_entity.id
_entity.type
_entity.pdbx_description
1 polymer ?
#
loop_
_entity_poly.entity_id
_entity_poly.type
_entity_poly.pdbx_seq_one_letter_code
_entity_poly.pdbx_strand_id
1 'polypeptide(L)'
;MSILVNKSTLRASLLGCFLAVSSHSWAEQVEVEATPFATIEPVEKIADDYDIEAMTPQALFEHGRLSRAQFHYQRAEKYLKAAADEGIAPAAYLYAVLLSDDAQKLEYSQEAQDYLTQAAKANYIPAMKLLVEEGTWLSATHRIIWRHKYEEVLHAWYEEAPEEAAFSLYEYLHPTDKDKAEAYLDEAIAANDVDALLHKASQIELGQRGFFLFPSSRLDAAAEVKKQIANAGGIPGTKSLYRDFIRRGESPKAVEWRKKAIEQGDLMSLAALGRYYTTYYEPADEEYIEGLVYLSAYLDVVGQGKFKELRQQAMDQFELASSRVSAEQIQDIEEKAAALRKANTFYHYDRYWQRTAANVVADKPAS
;
A
#
# COMPACT_ATOMS: atom_id res chain seq x y z
N MET A 1 -21.79 4.64 -55.23
CA MET A 1 -21.80 5.37 -53.94
C MET A 1 -21.68 4.31 -52.86
N SER A 2 -20.51 3.75 -52.56
CA SER A 2 -19.28 4.30 -51.97
C SER A 2 -19.49 5.11 -50.70
N ILE A 3 -18.58 4.85 -49.74
CA ILE A 3 -18.16 5.62 -48.56
C ILE A 3 -18.76 5.09 -47.24
N LEU A 4 -18.00 4.78 -46.19
CA LEU A 4 -16.58 4.49 -45.97
C LEU A 4 -16.47 4.00 -44.51
N VAL A 5 -15.73 2.92 -44.29
CA VAL A 5 -15.25 2.50 -42.96
C VAL A 5 -14.03 3.35 -42.64
N ASN A 6 -14.05 4.10 -41.53
CA ASN A 6 -12.95 4.94 -41.13
C ASN A 6 -12.02 4.16 -40.18
N LYS A 7 -10.86 3.74 -40.69
CA LYS A 7 -9.73 3.25 -39.88
C LYS A 7 -8.90 4.45 -39.43
N SER A 8 -8.92 4.76 -38.14
CA SER A 8 -8.00 5.74 -37.56
C SER A 8 -6.62 5.11 -37.35
N THR A 9 -5.65 5.56 -38.13
CA THR A 9 -4.22 5.27 -37.95
C THR A 9 -3.61 6.40 -37.12
N LEU A 10 -3.10 6.08 -35.93
CA LEU A 10 -2.27 6.99 -35.13
C LEU A 10 -0.84 6.90 -35.67
N ARG A 11 -0.44 7.90 -36.45
CA ARG A 11 0.95 8.14 -36.83
C ARG A 11 1.63 8.92 -35.72
N ALA A 12 2.47 8.27 -34.92
CA ALA A 12 3.44 8.97 -34.08
C ALA A 12 4.68 9.27 -34.95
N SER A 13 4.94 10.55 -35.16
CA SER A 13 6.09 11.04 -35.91
C SER A 13 7.26 11.20 -34.94
N LEU A 14 8.26 10.33 -35.02
CA LEU A 14 9.56 10.53 -34.38
C LEU A 14 10.54 11.00 -35.46
N LEU A 15 10.87 12.29 -35.42
CA LEU A 15 12.03 12.85 -36.13
C LEU A 15 13.30 12.29 -35.48
N GLY A 16 13.96 11.36 -36.17
CA GLY A 16 15.33 10.96 -35.92
C GLY A 16 16.12 11.12 -37.21
N CYS A 17 16.94 12.18 -37.29
CA CYS A 17 17.90 12.34 -38.36
C CYS A 17 18.98 11.24 -38.28
N PHE A 18 19.01 10.32 -39.24
CA PHE A 18 20.24 9.63 -39.61
C PHE A 18 20.29 9.37 -41.12
N LEU A 19 21.48 9.64 -41.67
CA LEU A 19 21.85 9.58 -43.06
C LEU A 19 21.70 8.16 -43.65
N ALA A 20 21.30 8.14 -44.92
CA ALA A 20 21.11 6.94 -45.73
C ALA A 20 22.43 6.19 -46.00
N VAL A 21 22.40 4.87 -45.86
CA VAL A 21 23.06 3.94 -46.79
C VAL A 21 22.14 2.75 -47.02
N SER A 22 21.72 2.61 -48.28
CA SER A 22 20.89 1.54 -48.80
C SER A 22 21.65 0.21 -48.89
N SER A 23 21.08 -0.86 -48.34
CA SER A 23 21.28 -2.21 -48.89
C SER A 23 19.97 -2.98 -48.79
N HIS A 24 19.50 -3.44 -49.95
CA HIS A 24 18.31 -4.28 -50.05
C HIS A 24 18.65 -5.65 -49.46
N SER A 25 18.08 -5.97 -48.29
CA SER A 25 17.93 -7.36 -47.86
C SER A 25 16.44 -7.64 -47.78
N TRP A 26 16.03 -8.72 -48.44
CA TRP A 26 14.67 -9.24 -48.39
C TRP A 26 14.41 -9.70 -46.96
N ALA A 27 13.66 -8.91 -46.19
CA ALA A 27 13.09 -9.36 -44.93
C ALA A 27 11.86 -10.21 -45.27
N GLU A 28 12.06 -11.52 -45.24
CA GLU A 28 11.00 -12.51 -45.20
C GLU A 28 10.08 -12.15 -44.02
N GLN A 29 8.86 -11.71 -44.31
CA GLN A 29 7.84 -11.48 -43.30
C GLN A 29 7.44 -12.83 -42.74
N VAL A 30 8.13 -13.26 -41.68
CA VAL A 30 7.62 -14.31 -40.80
C VAL A 30 6.47 -13.66 -40.02
N GLU A 31 5.26 -13.79 -40.56
CA GLU A 31 4.05 -13.69 -39.74
C GLU A 31 4.12 -14.80 -38.71
N VAL A 32 4.74 -14.50 -37.56
CA VAL A 32 4.53 -15.29 -36.36
C VAL A 32 3.08 -15.03 -36.00
N GLU A 33 2.21 -16.00 -36.33
CA GLU A 33 0.89 -16.10 -35.73
C GLU A 33 1.11 -16.10 -34.22
N ALA A 34 0.94 -14.93 -33.61
CA ALA A 34 0.78 -14.81 -32.18
C ALA A 34 -0.48 -15.63 -31.87
N THR A 35 -0.26 -16.87 -31.44
CA THR A 35 -1.29 -17.60 -30.72
C THR A 35 -1.70 -16.66 -29.60
N PRO A 36 -2.98 -16.23 -29.54
CA PRO A 36 -3.43 -15.43 -28.42
C PRO A 36 -3.13 -16.31 -27.21
N PHE A 37 -2.24 -15.83 -26.33
CA PHE A 37 -2.04 -16.44 -25.04
C PHE A 37 -3.42 -16.71 -24.46
N ALA A 38 -3.59 -17.91 -23.92
CA ALA A 38 -4.78 -18.34 -23.22
C ALA A 38 -5.38 -17.11 -22.55
N THR A 39 -6.61 -16.77 -22.94
CA THR A 39 -7.35 -15.63 -22.42
C THR A 39 -7.04 -15.61 -20.94
N ILE A 40 -6.26 -14.63 -20.48
CA ILE A 40 -6.10 -14.42 -19.06
C ILE A 40 -7.49 -13.94 -18.69
N GLU A 41 -8.38 -14.89 -18.40
CA GLU A 41 -9.67 -14.59 -17.80
C GLU A 41 -9.32 -13.64 -16.66
N PRO A 42 -10.01 -12.50 -16.51
CA PRO A 42 -9.77 -11.64 -15.37
C PRO A 42 -9.78 -12.57 -14.17
N VAL A 43 -8.66 -12.61 -13.44
CA VAL A 43 -8.49 -13.43 -12.24
C VAL A 43 -9.34 -12.79 -11.12
N GLU A 44 -10.63 -12.71 -11.39
CA GLU A 44 -11.74 -12.60 -10.47
C GLU A 44 -12.38 -13.98 -10.32
N LYS A 45 -11.59 -15.03 -10.58
CA LYS A 45 -11.90 -16.42 -10.29
C LYS A 45 -10.82 -17.06 -9.42
N ILE A 46 -10.34 -16.31 -8.42
CA ILE A 46 -9.89 -16.96 -7.18
C ILE A 46 -11.17 -17.32 -6.44
N ALA A 47 -11.67 -18.53 -6.71
CA ALA A 47 -12.47 -19.31 -5.78
C ALA A 47 -11.79 -19.23 -4.38
N ASP A 48 -12.44 -18.95 -3.27
CA ASP A 48 -13.84 -19.17 -2.92
C ASP A 48 -14.44 -17.88 -2.32
N ASP A 49 -15.70 -17.59 -2.63
CA ASP A 49 -16.58 -16.97 -1.64
C ASP A 49 -16.60 -17.95 -0.47
N TYR A 50 -15.62 -17.87 0.44
CA TYR A 50 -15.73 -18.54 1.73
C TYR A 50 -17.09 -18.12 2.28
N ASP A 51 -17.83 -19.11 2.75
CA ASP A 51 -19.15 -18.86 3.31
C ASP A 51 -18.98 -17.84 4.44
N ILE A 52 -19.36 -16.58 4.17
CA ILE A 52 -19.25 -15.47 5.13
C ILE A 52 -19.96 -15.88 6.43
N GLU A 53 -20.99 -16.71 6.30
CA GLU A 53 -21.79 -17.28 7.38
C GLU A 53 -21.01 -18.28 8.26
N ALA A 54 -19.92 -18.87 7.77
CA ALA A 54 -19.10 -19.85 8.50
C ALA A 54 -17.88 -19.23 9.18
N MET A 55 -17.57 -17.96 8.92
CA MET A 55 -16.38 -17.28 9.48
C MET A 55 -16.69 -16.57 10.80
N THR A 56 -15.69 -16.48 11.67
CA THR A 56 -15.78 -15.64 12.88
C THR A 56 -15.69 -14.15 12.51
N PRO A 57 -16.25 -13.23 13.32
CA PRO A 57 -16.14 -11.79 13.08
C PRO A 57 -14.70 -11.29 12.88
N GLN A 58 -13.74 -11.81 13.66
CA GLN A 58 -12.32 -11.48 13.52
C GLN A 58 -11.74 -12.03 12.21
N ALA A 59 -12.09 -13.25 11.80
CA ALA A 59 -11.65 -13.79 10.51
C ALA A 59 -12.18 -12.95 9.35
N LEU A 60 -13.47 -12.57 9.40
CA LEU A 60 -14.09 -11.66 8.42
C LEU A 60 -13.31 -10.34 8.34
N PHE A 61 -12.97 -9.74 9.48
CA PHE A 61 -12.17 -8.51 9.53
C PHE A 61 -10.79 -8.68 8.90
N GLU A 62 -10.06 -9.75 9.26
CA GLU A 62 -8.72 -10.02 8.73
C GLU A 62 -8.73 -10.24 7.22
N HIS A 63 -9.69 -11.02 6.72
CA HIS A 63 -9.90 -11.23 5.28
C HIS A 63 -10.26 -9.94 4.57
N GLY A 64 -11.13 -9.11 5.15
CA GLY A 64 -11.52 -7.81 4.62
C GLY A 64 -10.35 -6.82 4.57
N ARG A 65 -9.57 -6.74 5.66
CA ARG A 65 -8.38 -5.90 5.78
C ARG A 65 -7.31 -6.26 4.74
N LEU A 66 -7.01 -7.55 4.59
CA LEU A 66 -6.07 -8.04 3.59
C LEU A 66 -6.57 -7.79 2.17
N SER A 67 -7.84 -8.10 1.88
CA SER A 67 -8.45 -7.86 0.57
C SER A 67 -8.36 -6.38 0.19
N ARG A 68 -8.58 -5.47 1.13
CA ARG A 68 -8.41 -4.03 0.92
C ARG A 68 -6.95 -3.70 0.57
N ALA A 69 -6.00 -4.21 1.36
CA ALA A 69 -4.58 -3.96 1.16
C ALA A 69 -4.02 -4.61 -0.13
N GLN A 70 -4.73 -5.58 -0.70
CA GLN A 70 -4.44 -6.17 -2.02
C GLN A 70 -5.25 -5.53 -3.15
N PHE A 71 -6.09 -4.54 -2.85
CA PHE A 71 -6.96 -3.83 -3.80
C PHE A 71 -8.12 -4.64 -4.38
N HIS A 72 -8.55 -5.70 -3.69
CA HIS A 72 -9.79 -6.43 -3.95
C HIS A 72 -10.96 -5.72 -3.25
N TYR A 73 -11.33 -4.52 -3.70
CA TYR A 73 -12.27 -3.65 -2.96
C TYR A 73 -13.68 -4.22 -2.83
N GLN A 74 -14.25 -4.80 -3.90
CA GLN A 74 -15.57 -5.45 -3.81
C GLN A 74 -15.59 -6.60 -2.79
N ARG A 75 -14.51 -7.38 -2.76
CA ARG A 75 -14.33 -8.45 -1.77
C ARG A 75 -14.18 -7.87 -0.36
N ALA A 76 -13.31 -6.87 -0.20
CA ALA A 76 -13.08 -6.19 1.07
C ALA A 76 -14.38 -5.59 1.64
N GLU A 77 -15.20 -4.98 0.79
CA GLU A 77 -16.49 -4.40 1.16
C GLU A 77 -17.41 -5.43 1.83
N LYS A 78 -17.59 -6.60 1.21
CA LYS A 78 -18.42 -7.69 1.76
C LYS A 78 -17.93 -8.14 3.14
N TYR A 79 -16.64 -8.48 3.24
CA TYR A 79 -16.06 -9.01 4.49
C TYR A 79 -16.01 -7.97 5.61
N LEU A 80 -15.62 -6.73 5.31
CA LEU A 80 -15.55 -5.66 6.29
C LEU A 80 -16.94 -5.26 6.80
N LYS A 81 -17.95 -5.23 5.91
CA LYS A 81 -19.33 -4.97 6.32
C LYS A 81 -19.84 -6.06 7.26
N ALA A 82 -19.65 -7.33 6.91
CA ALA A 82 -20.09 -8.45 7.75
C ALA A 82 -19.42 -8.41 9.14
N ALA A 83 -18.10 -8.16 9.21
CA ALA A 83 -17.42 -7.99 10.49
C ALA A 83 -17.89 -6.75 11.29
N ALA A 84 -18.22 -5.66 10.60
CA ALA A 84 -18.74 -4.43 11.22
C ALA A 84 -20.16 -4.61 11.79
N ASP A 85 -21.01 -5.36 11.09
CA ASP A 85 -22.37 -5.71 11.52
C ASP A 85 -22.34 -6.58 12.79
N GLU A 86 -21.30 -7.40 12.96
CA GLU A 86 -21.00 -8.18 14.17
C GLU A 86 -20.28 -7.37 15.27
N GLY A 87 -20.08 -6.06 15.07
CA GLY A 87 -19.56 -5.14 16.09
C GLY A 87 -18.04 -4.94 16.12
N ILE A 88 -17.29 -5.46 15.14
CA ILE A 88 -15.84 -5.23 15.07
C ILE A 88 -15.56 -3.76 14.68
N ALA A 89 -15.18 -2.93 15.66
CA ALA A 89 -14.98 -1.50 15.46
C ALA A 89 -13.91 -1.14 14.41
N PRO A 90 -12.74 -1.82 14.35
CA PRO A 90 -11.78 -1.63 13.27
C PRO A 90 -12.35 -1.93 11.87
N ALA A 91 -13.27 -2.90 11.75
CA ALA A 91 -13.93 -3.24 10.49
C ALA A 91 -14.91 -2.15 10.08
N ALA A 92 -15.73 -1.64 11.01
CA ALA A 92 -16.64 -0.52 10.76
C ALA A 92 -15.90 0.74 10.28
N TYR A 93 -14.74 1.03 10.89
CA TYR A 93 -13.86 2.10 10.42
C TYR A 93 -13.34 1.87 9.00
N LEU A 94 -12.77 0.69 8.71
CA LEU A 94 -12.23 0.38 7.39
C LEU A 94 -13.32 0.37 6.31
N TYR A 95 -14.51 -0.13 6.64
CA TYR A 95 -15.66 -0.13 5.75
C TYR A 95 -16.09 1.30 5.40
N ALA A 96 -16.27 2.16 6.41
CA ALA A 96 -16.62 3.56 6.21
C ALA A 96 -15.58 4.30 5.34
N VAL A 97 -14.29 4.07 5.59
CA VAL A 97 -13.20 4.64 4.79
C VAL A 97 -13.25 4.11 3.35
N LEU A 98 -13.47 2.80 3.16
CA LEU A 98 -13.53 2.18 1.84
C LEU A 98 -14.66 2.77 0.98
N LEU A 99 -15.85 2.96 1.58
CA LEU A 99 -17.00 3.61 0.92
C LEU A 99 -16.71 5.06 0.51
N SER A 100 -15.76 5.72 1.17
CA SER A 100 -15.49 7.16 0.99
C SER A 100 -14.23 7.44 0.18
N ASP A 101 -13.43 6.42 -0.16
CA ASP A 101 -12.15 6.55 -0.88
C ASP A 101 -12.33 6.73 -2.41
N ASP A 102 -13.29 7.57 -2.83
CA ASP A 102 -13.41 8.02 -4.22
C ASP A 102 -12.45 9.21 -4.47
N ALA A 103 -11.16 8.87 -4.44
CA ALA A 103 -9.96 9.53 -4.95
C ALA A 103 -9.67 11.04 -4.72
N GLN A 104 -10.64 11.92 -4.43
CA GLN A 104 -10.38 13.39 -4.40
C GLN A 104 -11.15 14.18 -3.33
N LYS A 105 -12.23 13.64 -2.76
CA LYS A 105 -12.88 14.18 -1.55
C LYS A 105 -13.48 13.03 -0.75
N LEU A 106 -13.21 13.00 0.55
CA LEU A 106 -13.95 12.14 1.48
C LEU A 106 -15.35 12.73 1.69
N GLU A 107 -16.22 12.55 0.69
CA GLU A 107 -17.65 12.73 0.89
C GLU A 107 -18.19 11.44 1.48
N TYR A 108 -18.17 11.35 2.81
CA TYR A 108 -18.74 10.20 3.52
C TYR A 108 -20.24 10.12 3.21
N SER A 109 -20.67 9.04 2.57
CA SER A 109 -22.08 8.71 2.41
C SER A 109 -22.74 8.58 3.79
N GLN A 110 -24.08 8.69 3.88
CA GLN A 110 -24.77 8.51 5.16
C GLN A 110 -24.41 7.17 5.82
N GLU A 111 -24.33 6.10 5.03
CA GLU A 111 -23.90 4.79 5.49
C GLU A 111 -22.47 4.80 6.06
N ALA A 112 -21.51 5.43 5.36
CA ALA A 112 -20.14 5.55 5.87
C ALA A 112 -20.08 6.37 7.17
N GLN A 113 -20.89 7.42 7.29
CA GLN A 113 -21.00 8.22 8.52
C GLN A 113 -21.54 7.39 9.68
N ASP A 114 -22.52 6.53 9.43
CA ASP A 114 -23.14 5.68 10.44
C ASP A 114 -22.16 4.63 10.98
N TYR A 115 -21.44 3.91 10.11
CA TYR A 115 -20.40 2.95 10.51
C TYR A 115 -19.21 3.61 11.19
N LEU A 116 -18.78 4.80 10.74
CA LEU A 116 -17.73 5.54 11.42
C LEU A 116 -18.17 5.98 12.83
N THR A 117 -19.42 6.41 12.97
CA THR A 117 -20.02 6.75 14.27
C THR A 117 -20.15 5.51 15.17
N GLN A 118 -20.49 4.35 14.61
CA GLN A 118 -20.51 3.07 15.34
C GLN A 118 -19.13 2.74 15.90
N ALA A 119 -18.08 2.79 15.07
CA ALA A 119 -16.70 2.56 15.50
C ALA A 119 -16.27 3.53 16.62
N ALA A 120 -16.58 4.82 16.48
CA ALA A 120 -16.26 5.83 17.48
C ALA A 120 -17.07 5.67 18.79
N LYS A 121 -18.32 5.17 18.72
CA LYS A 121 -19.13 4.84 19.89
C LYS A 121 -18.50 3.69 20.68
N ALA A 122 -17.90 2.72 19.97
CA ALA A 122 -17.09 1.65 20.53
C ALA A 122 -15.68 2.10 20.97
N ASN A 123 -15.42 3.41 21.10
CA ASN A 123 -14.14 4.00 21.52
C ASN A 123 -12.96 3.67 20.60
N TYR A 124 -13.22 3.35 19.33
CA TYR A 124 -12.13 3.12 18.38
C TYR A 124 -11.45 4.45 18.01
N ILE A 125 -10.24 4.63 18.53
CA ILE A 125 -9.46 5.88 18.48
C ILE A 125 -9.29 6.42 17.06
N PRO A 126 -8.92 5.62 16.04
CA PRO A 126 -8.82 6.12 14.67
C PRO A 126 -10.14 6.69 14.11
N ALA A 127 -11.29 6.12 14.49
CA ALA A 127 -12.60 6.63 14.08
C ALA A 127 -12.95 7.94 14.80
N MET A 128 -12.68 8.02 16.11
CA MET A 128 -12.90 9.23 16.89
C MET A 128 -12.05 10.40 16.37
N LYS A 129 -10.77 10.17 16.10
CA LYS A 129 -9.87 11.15 15.47
C LYS A 129 -10.47 11.68 14.17
N LEU A 130 -10.93 10.78 13.31
CA LEU A 130 -11.52 11.15 12.03
C LEU A 130 -12.80 11.98 12.19
N LEU A 131 -13.70 11.63 13.12
CA LEU A 131 -14.89 12.43 13.40
C LEU A 131 -14.54 13.85 13.88
N VAL A 132 -13.49 13.99 14.68
CA VAL A 132 -13.06 15.28 15.23
C VAL A 132 -12.40 16.16 14.17
N GLU A 133 -11.59 15.57 13.29
CA GLU A 133 -10.80 16.28 12.27
C GLU A 133 -11.57 16.54 10.98
N GLU A 134 -12.34 15.55 10.50
CA GLU A 134 -12.95 15.53 9.17
C GLU A 134 -14.49 15.45 9.19
N GLY A 135 -15.11 15.32 10.37
CA GLY A 135 -16.55 15.19 10.59
C GLY A 135 -17.40 16.43 10.25
N THR A 136 -17.34 16.90 9.01
CA THR A 136 -18.03 18.12 8.56
C THR A 136 -19.55 18.02 8.59
N TRP A 137 -20.10 16.80 8.49
CA TRP A 137 -21.53 16.50 8.61
C TRP A 137 -22.07 16.64 10.04
N LEU A 138 -21.19 16.64 11.05
CA LEU A 138 -21.57 16.89 12.43
C LEU A 138 -21.72 18.39 12.68
N SER A 139 -22.68 18.77 13.52
CA SER A 139 -22.76 20.14 14.04
C SER A 139 -21.51 20.49 14.86
N ALA A 140 -21.18 21.78 14.95
CA ALA A 140 -20.04 22.24 15.74
C ALA A 140 -20.12 21.74 17.20
N THR A 141 -21.31 21.75 17.81
CA THR A 141 -21.55 21.25 19.16
C THR A 141 -21.26 19.75 19.28
N HIS A 142 -21.72 18.93 18.32
CA HIS A 142 -21.44 17.49 18.35
C HIS A 142 -19.95 17.21 18.16
N ARG A 143 -19.23 17.97 17.32
CA ARG A 143 -17.77 17.82 17.20
C ARG A 143 -17.03 18.16 18.50
N ILE A 144 -17.50 19.14 19.27
CA ILE A 144 -16.93 19.46 20.59
C ILE A 144 -17.13 18.29 21.56
N ILE A 145 -18.33 17.70 21.59
CA ILE A 145 -18.61 16.51 22.42
C ILE A 145 -17.69 15.35 22.04
N TRP A 146 -17.54 15.07 20.74
CA TRP A 146 -16.63 14.02 20.27
C TRP A 146 -15.17 14.31 20.59
N ARG A 147 -14.74 15.57 20.55
CA ARG A 147 -13.39 15.98 20.94
C ARG A 147 -13.12 15.68 22.41
N HIS A 148 -14.04 16.04 23.31
CA HIS A 148 -13.90 15.69 24.74
C HIS A 148 -13.85 14.19 24.95
N LYS A 149 -14.75 13.42 24.32
CA LYS A 149 -14.74 11.95 24.43
C LYS A 149 -13.44 11.34 23.89
N TYR A 150 -12.93 11.87 22.78
CA TYR A 150 -11.67 11.42 22.18
C TYR A 150 -10.49 11.67 23.13
N GLU A 151 -10.42 12.84 23.74
CA GLU A 151 -9.40 13.20 24.74
C GLU A 151 -9.45 12.29 25.97
N GLU A 152 -10.64 12.01 26.49
CA GLU A 152 -10.84 11.08 27.61
C GLU A 152 -10.34 9.66 27.27
N VAL A 153 -10.71 9.14 26.10
CA VAL A 153 -10.29 7.80 25.66
C VAL A 153 -8.78 7.74 25.41
N LEU A 154 -8.18 8.77 24.82
CA LEU A 154 -6.74 8.84 24.62
C LEU A 154 -5.98 8.83 25.95
N HIS A 155 -6.44 9.60 26.94
CA HIS A 155 -5.82 9.62 28.26
C HIS A 155 -5.98 8.29 28.99
N ALA A 156 -7.16 7.68 28.95
CA ALA A 156 -7.37 6.34 29.51
C ALA A 156 -6.45 5.30 28.86
N TRP A 157 -6.33 5.31 27.52
CA TRP A 157 -5.42 4.40 26.81
C TRP A 157 -3.97 4.61 27.22
N TYR A 158 -3.54 5.86 27.41
CA TYR A 158 -2.19 6.16 27.87
C TYR A 158 -1.93 5.75 29.33
N GLU A 159 -2.93 5.85 30.21
CA GLU A 159 -2.81 5.35 31.58
C GLU A 159 -2.64 3.82 31.62
N GLU A 160 -3.26 3.09 30.70
CA GLU A 160 -3.18 1.63 30.60
C GLU A 160 -1.92 1.14 29.85
N ALA A 161 -1.59 1.80 28.74
CA ALA A 161 -0.55 1.39 27.79
C ALA A 161 0.19 2.62 27.22
N PRO A 162 1.04 3.27 28.03
CA PRO A 162 1.71 4.52 27.64
C PRO A 162 2.61 4.34 26.40
N GLU A 163 3.30 3.21 26.29
CA GLU A 163 4.20 2.89 25.17
C GLU A 163 3.47 2.84 23.81
N GLU A 164 2.19 2.45 23.80
CA GLU A 164 1.37 2.37 22.58
C GLU A 164 0.62 3.68 22.29
N ALA A 165 0.18 4.37 23.33
CA ALA A 165 -0.67 5.56 23.21
C ALA A 165 0.10 6.86 23.00
N ALA A 166 1.37 6.92 23.43
CA ALA A 166 2.14 8.17 23.50
C ALA A 166 2.19 8.92 22.17
N PHE A 167 2.39 8.23 21.03
CA PHE A 167 2.42 8.90 19.74
C PHE A 167 1.05 9.51 19.36
N SER A 168 -0.05 8.86 19.72
CA SER A 168 -1.40 9.41 19.49
C SER A 168 -1.68 10.65 20.34
N LEU A 169 -1.17 10.68 21.58
CA LEU A 169 -1.23 11.88 22.42
C LEU A 169 -0.35 13.01 21.89
N TYR A 170 0.84 12.70 21.39
CA TYR A 170 1.69 13.67 20.70
C TYR A 170 0.92 14.31 19.53
N GLU A 171 0.33 13.51 18.65
CA GLU A 171 -0.44 14.01 17.51
C GLU A 171 -1.62 14.91 17.94
N TYR A 172 -2.29 14.56 19.04
CA TYR A 172 -3.42 15.33 19.56
C TYR A 172 -3.00 16.68 20.15
N LEU A 173 -1.92 16.72 20.95
CA LEU A 173 -1.50 17.89 21.71
C LEU A 173 -0.57 18.83 20.95
N HIS A 174 0.20 18.32 19.98
CA HIS A 174 1.20 19.14 19.26
C HIS A 174 0.64 20.44 18.66
N PRO A 175 -0.61 20.52 18.15
CA PRO A 175 -1.18 21.77 17.67
C PRO A 175 -1.45 22.83 18.75
N THR A 176 -1.68 22.43 20.01
CA THR A 176 -2.14 23.31 21.11
C THR A 176 -1.09 23.52 22.20
N ASP A 177 -0.30 22.50 22.52
CA ASP A 177 0.73 22.49 23.56
C ASP A 177 1.94 21.67 23.09
N LYS A 178 2.87 22.34 22.40
CA LYS A 178 4.05 21.71 21.82
C LYS A 178 4.99 21.14 22.87
N ASP A 179 5.21 21.88 23.95
CA ASP A 179 6.18 21.50 24.97
C ASP A 179 5.72 20.21 25.69
N LYS A 180 4.42 20.12 26.00
CA LYS A 180 3.84 18.88 26.55
C LYS A 180 3.84 17.75 25.52
N ALA A 181 3.53 18.04 24.26
CA ALA A 181 3.50 17.03 23.20
C ALA A 181 4.87 16.36 22.99
N GLU A 182 5.96 17.13 22.97
CA GLU A 182 7.30 16.59 22.72
C GLU A 182 7.74 15.55 23.76
N ALA A 183 7.27 15.65 25.01
CA ALA A 183 7.51 14.62 26.01
C ALA A 183 6.91 13.26 25.61
N TYR A 184 5.68 13.25 25.10
CA TYR A 184 5.04 12.04 24.58
C TYR A 184 5.72 11.51 23.32
N LEU A 185 6.24 12.40 22.46
CA LEU A 185 7.02 11.96 21.29
C LEU A 185 8.30 11.23 21.72
N ASP A 186 8.99 11.74 22.73
CA ASP A 186 10.20 11.10 23.26
C ASP A 186 9.91 9.72 23.87
N GLU A 187 8.80 9.59 24.60
CA GLU A 187 8.32 8.30 25.12
C GLU A 187 8.01 7.31 23.98
N ALA A 188 7.27 7.74 22.95
CA ALA A 188 6.95 6.89 21.80
C ALA A 188 8.20 6.45 21.02
N ILE A 189 9.19 7.34 20.87
CA ILE A 189 10.48 7.01 20.26
C ILE A 189 11.24 5.99 21.11
N ALA A 190 11.22 6.13 22.44
CA ALA A 190 11.85 5.18 23.35
C ALA A 190 11.19 3.80 23.29
N ALA A 191 9.86 3.76 23.10
CA ALA A 191 9.08 2.55 22.86
C ALA A 191 9.29 1.90 21.48
N ASN A 192 10.08 2.52 20.60
CA ASN A 192 10.26 2.12 19.20
C ASN A 192 8.97 2.12 18.38
N ASP A 193 8.02 3.01 18.71
CA ASP A 193 6.83 3.20 17.89
C ASP A 193 7.22 3.59 16.45
N VAL A 194 6.64 2.89 15.47
CA VAL A 194 7.04 3.02 14.07
C VAL A 194 6.71 4.41 13.52
N ASP A 195 5.54 4.96 13.86
CA ASP A 195 5.11 6.26 13.36
C ASP A 195 5.91 7.38 14.04
N ALA A 196 6.24 7.24 15.33
CA ALA A 196 7.13 8.14 16.06
C ALA A 196 8.56 8.13 15.51
N LEU A 197 9.12 6.96 15.17
CA LEU A 197 10.45 6.85 14.57
C LEU A 197 10.46 7.43 13.14
N LEU A 198 9.41 7.24 12.35
CA LEU A 198 9.27 7.91 11.05
C LEU A 198 9.17 9.43 11.20
N HIS A 199 8.40 9.90 12.19
CA HIS A 199 8.29 11.31 12.52
C HIS A 199 9.64 11.90 12.91
N LYS A 200 10.39 11.24 13.81
CA LYS A 200 11.76 11.59 14.20
C LYS A 200 12.68 11.68 12.98
N ALA A 201 12.65 10.69 12.10
CA ALA A 201 13.46 10.71 10.89
C ALA A 201 13.12 11.92 10.01
N SER A 202 11.85 12.25 9.85
CA SER A 202 11.41 13.45 9.12
C SER A 202 11.87 14.74 9.78
N GLN A 203 11.75 14.88 11.11
CA GLN A 203 12.24 16.06 11.83
C GLN A 203 13.75 16.25 11.66
N ILE A 204 14.54 15.16 11.67
CA ILE A 204 15.97 15.19 11.36
C ILE A 204 16.18 15.69 9.92
N GLU A 205 15.48 15.14 8.93
CA GLU A 205 15.57 15.57 7.51
C GLU A 205 15.12 17.00 7.25
N LEU A 206 14.34 17.60 8.15
CA LEU A 206 13.91 18.99 8.10
C LEU A 206 14.79 19.91 8.96
N GLY A 207 15.73 19.35 9.73
CA GLY A 207 16.62 20.12 10.62
C GLY A 207 15.89 20.66 11.84
N GLN A 208 14.77 20.05 12.21
CA GLN A 208 13.96 20.38 13.37
C GLN A 208 14.41 19.62 14.62
N ARG A 209 15.14 18.51 14.44
CA ARG A 209 15.65 17.67 15.54
C ARG A 209 17.13 17.35 15.36
N GLY A 210 17.91 17.67 16.39
CA GLY A 210 19.37 17.51 16.39
C GLY A 210 20.12 18.65 15.69
N PHE A 211 21.41 18.76 15.98
CA PHE A 211 22.31 19.72 15.34
C PHE A 211 23.25 19.00 14.37
N PHE A 212 23.29 19.45 13.12
CA PHE A 212 24.12 18.87 12.07
C PHE A 212 24.84 19.97 11.31
N LEU A 213 26.17 19.87 11.24
CA LEU A 213 26.99 20.86 10.52
C LEU A 213 26.76 20.81 9.00
N PHE A 214 26.48 19.62 8.45
CA PHE A 214 26.30 19.41 7.02
C PHE A 214 24.95 18.74 6.71
N PRO A 215 24.29 19.13 5.59
CA PRO A 215 23.06 18.47 5.15
C PRO A 215 23.21 16.96 4.93
N SER A 216 24.36 16.48 4.46
CA SER A 216 24.63 15.05 4.24
C SER A 216 24.60 14.24 5.53
N SER A 217 25.32 14.67 6.57
CA SER A 217 25.35 14.00 7.87
C SER A 217 23.96 13.89 8.52
N ARG A 218 23.13 14.90 8.31
CA ARG A 218 21.73 14.91 8.75
C ARG A 218 20.89 13.87 8.00
N LEU A 219 21.05 13.79 6.69
CA LEU A 219 20.38 12.78 5.85
C LEU A 219 20.83 11.35 6.18
N ASP A 220 22.10 11.17 6.57
CA ASP A 220 22.63 9.88 7.04
C ASP A 220 22.04 9.49 8.40
N ALA A 221 21.94 10.45 9.34
CA ALA A 221 21.30 10.22 10.63
C ALA A 221 19.81 9.85 10.50
N ALA A 222 19.08 10.53 9.61
CA ALA A 222 17.68 10.17 9.33
C ALA A 222 17.57 8.78 8.68
N ALA A 223 18.48 8.45 7.75
CA ALA A 223 18.51 7.13 7.13
C ALA A 223 18.79 6.04 8.18
N GLU A 224 19.60 6.30 9.20
CA GLU A 224 19.85 5.33 10.27
C GLU A 224 18.61 5.02 11.09
N VAL A 225 17.80 6.02 11.42
CA VAL A 225 16.48 5.80 12.06
C VAL A 225 15.57 4.96 11.16
N LYS A 226 15.53 5.23 9.86
CA LYS A 226 14.72 4.45 8.91
C LYS A 226 15.21 3.01 8.77
N LYS A 227 16.53 2.78 8.84
CA LYS A 227 17.12 1.43 8.87
C LYS A 227 16.75 0.67 10.14
N GLN A 228 16.70 1.33 11.30
CA GLN A 228 16.24 0.71 12.54
C GLN A 228 14.84 0.12 12.36
N ILE A 229 13.90 0.91 11.79
CA ILE A 229 12.53 0.46 11.48
C ILE A 229 12.56 -0.70 10.48
N ALA A 230 13.35 -0.58 9.41
CA ALA A 230 13.42 -1.59 8.36
C ALA A 230 13.97 -2.93 8.88
N ASN A 231 15.01 -2.90 9.72
CA ASN A 231 15.64 -4.08 10.30
C ASN A 231 14.77 -4.76 11.35
N ALA A 232 13.83 -4.03 11.98
CA ALA A 232 12.80 -4.60 12.83
C ALA A 232 11.67 -5.30 12.05
N GLY A 233 11.81 -5.45 10.72
CA GLY A 233 10.80 -6.05 9.85
C GLY A 233 9.74 -5.07 9.35
N GLY A 234 9.89 -3.77 9.64
CA GLY A 234 8.90 -2.75 9.26
C GLY A 234 8.99 -2.35 7.79
N ILE A 235 8.01 -2.76 6.97
CA ILE A 235 7.77 -2.24 5.62
C ILE A 235 7.89 -0.70 5.53
N PRO A 236 7.41 0.11 6.51
CA PRO A 236 7.50 1.57 6.41
C PRO A 236 8.92 2.10 6.38
N GLY A 237 9.82 1.51 7.18
CA GLY A 237 11.23 1.86 7.20
C GLY A 237 11.88 1.57 5.86
N THR A 238 11.68 0.36 5.35
CA THR A 238 12.17 -0.09 4.05
C THR A 238 11.66 0.79 2.91
N LYS A 239 10.37 1.11 2.93
CA LYS A 239 9.69 1.99 1.95
C LYS A 239 10.21 3.42 2.00
N SER A 240 10.49 3.93 3.19
CA SER A 240 11.11 5.24 3.36
C SER A 240 12.52 5.25 2.75
N LEU A 241 13.34 4.23 3.04
CA LEU A 241 14.71 4.11 2.53
C LEU A 241 14.79 4.04 1.00
N TYR A 242 14.07 3.11 0.36
CA TYR A 242 14.19 3.00 -1.10
C TYR A 242 13.67 4.26 -1.81
N ARG A 243 12.67 4.95 -1.26
CA ARG A 243 12.16 6.23 -1.82
C ARG A 243 13.21 7.32 -1.73
N ASP A 244 13.96 7.37 -0.64
CA ASP A 244 15.05 8.34 -0.49
C ASP A 244 16.20 8.06 -1.45
N PHE A 245 16.59 6.79 -1.60
CA PHE A 245 17.62 6.41 -2.57
C PHE A 245 17.20 6.72 -4.01
N ILE A 246 15.94 6.49 -4.38
CA ILE A 246 15.39 6.91 -5.68
C ILE A 246 15.50 8.42 -5.85
N ARG A 247 15.11 9.21 -4.83
CA ARG A 247 15.18 10.68 -4.88
C ARG A 247 16.61 11.21 -5.05
N ARG A 248 17.60 10.48 -4.53
CA ARG A 248 19.03 10.79 -4.64
C ARG A 248 19.68 10.25 -5.93
N GLY A 249 18.95 9.50 -6.75
CA GLY A 249 19.48 8.85 -7.94
C GLY A 249 20.35 7.61 -7.64
N GLU A 250 20.30 7.10 -6.41
CA GLU A 250 21.07 5.93 -5.96
C GLU A 250 20.31 4.62 -6.26
N SER A 251 20.02 4.37 -7.55
CA SER A 251 19.19 3.25 -7.99
C SER A 251 19.62 1.87 -7.48
N PRO A 252 20.92 1.51 -7.44
CA PRO A 252 21.35 0.20 -6.92
C PRO A 252 20.93 -0.04 -5.46
N LYS A 253 21.12 0.97 -4.59
CA LYS A 253 20.69 0.87 -3.18
C LYS A 253 19.17 0.80 -3.07
N ALA A 254 18.44 1.53 -3.91
CA ALA A 254 16.99 1.43 -3.94
C ALA A 254 16.50 0.01 -4.30
N VAL A 255 17.19 -0.66 -5.23
CA VAL A 255 16.90 -2.05 -5.62
C VAL A 255 17.15 -3.00 -4.45
N GLU A 256 18.30 -2.90 -3.76
CA GLU A 256 18.60 -3.71 -2.58
C GLU A 256 17.51 -3.61 -1.50
N TRP A 257 17.07 -2.38 -1.19
CA TRP A 257 16.01 -2.18 -0.20
C TRP A 257 14.64 -2.63 -0.70
N ARG A 258 14.35 -2.57 -2.00
CA ARG A 258 13.11 -3.15 -2.56
C ARG A 258 13.09 -4.67 -2.49
N LYS A 259 14.23 -5.36 -2.68
CA LYS A 259 14.31 -6.81 -2.45
C LYS A 259 13.94 -7.16 -1.01
N LYS A 260 14.51 -6.45 -0.04
CA LYS A 260 14.11 -6.57 1.37
C LYS A 260 12.63 -6.27 1.61
N ALA A 261 12.05 -5.31 0.87
CA ALA A 261 10.63 -5.02 0.96
C ALA A 261 9.77 -6.20 0.50
N ILE A 262 10.18 -6.91 -0.55
CA ILE A 262 9.50 -8.12 -1.05
C ILE A 262 9.58 -9.24 -0.01
N GLU A 263 10.73 -9.43 0.64
CA GLU A 263 10.88 -10.36 1.76
C GLU A 263 9.95 -10.02 2.95
N GLN A 264 9.57 -8.75 3.10
CA GLN A 264 8.62 -8.28 4.11
C GLN A 264 7.16 -8.30 3.63
N GLY A 265 6.89 -8.70 2.38
CA GLY A 265 5.53 -8.75 1.82
C GLY A 265 5.04 -7.44 1.16
N ASP A 266 5.91 -6.50 0.79
CA ASP A 266 5.50 -5.27 0.10
C ASP A 266 5.04 -5.55 -1.34
N LEU A 267 3.72 -5.59 -1.54
CA LEU A 267 3.07 -5.85 -2.84
C LEU A 267 3.53 -4.87 -3.94
N MET A 268 3.78 -3.61 -3.58
CA MET A 268 4.16 -2.59 -4.56
C MET A 268 5.60 -2.76 -5.07
N SER A 269 6.47 -3.39 -4.27
CA SER A 269 7.84 -3.64 -4.66
C SER A 269 7.95 -4.77 -5.67
N LEU A 270 7.05 -5.76 -5.65
CA LEU A 270 6.93 -6.76 -6.71
C LEU A 270 6.71 -6.11 -8.08
N ALA A 271 5.66 -5.29 -8.24
CA ALA A 271 5.38 -4.62 -9.50
C ALA A 271 6.53 -3.71 -9.96
N ALA A 272 7.11 -2.96 -9.03
CA ALA A 272 8.15 -2.00 -9.36
C ALA A 272 9.48 -2.67 -9.77
N LEU A 273 9.94 -3.69 -9.03
CA LEU A 273 11.15 -4.44 -9.41
C LEU A 273 10.92 -5.30 -10.63
N GLY A 274 9.75 -5.93 -10.73
CA GLY A 274 9.35 -6.70 -11.91
C GLY A 274 9.45 -5.89 -13.21
N ARG A 275 8.90 -4.67 -13.19
CA ARG A 275 9.03 -3.74 -14.33
C ARG A 275 10.45 -3.25 -14.53
N TYR A 276 11.18 -2.93 -13.47
CA TYR A 276 12.56 -2.47 -13.55
C TYR A 276 13.45 -3.52 -14.23
N TYR A 277 13.42 -4.76 -13.76
CA TYR A 277 14.25 -5.82 -14.33
C TYR A 277 13.90 -6.18 -15.77
N THR A 278 12.61 -6.33 -16.07
CA THR A 278 12.19 -6.64 -17.45
C THR A 278 12.41 -5.49 -18.44
N THR A 279 12.72 -4.27 -17.97
CA THR A 279 13.04 -3.12 -18.82
C THR A 279 14.54 -2.95 -19.05
N TYR A 280 15.36 -3.18 -18.02
CA TYR A 280 16.80 -2.84 -18.05
C TYR A 280 17.73 -4.02 -18.28
N TYR A 281 17.22 -5.25 -18.23
CA TYR A 281 17.98 -6.48 -18.42
C TYR A 281 17.50 -7.23 -19.66
N GLU A 282 18.32 -8.14 -20.17
CA GLU A 282 17.99 -8.97 -21.32
C GLU A 282 17.41 -10.33 -20.90
N PRO A 283 16.63 -11.02 -21.75
CA PRO A 283 16.01 -12.31 -21.43
C PRO A 283 16.96 -13.43 -21.00
N ALA A 284 18.26 -13.29 -21.30
CA ALA A 284 19.30 -14.23 -20.88
C ALA A 284 19.79 -13.99 -19.44
N ASP A 285 19.50 -12.82 -18.86
CA ASP A 285 19.93 -12.43 -17.53
C ASP A 285 19.01 -13.01 -16.46
N GLU A 286 19.58 -13.39 -15.31
CA GLU A 286 18.81 -13.93 -14.18
C GLU A 286 17.82 -12.91 -13.64
N GLU A 287 18.21 -11.63 -13.58
CA GLU A 287 17.36 -10.53 -13.12
C GLU A 287 16.12 -10.38 -14.00
N TYR A 288 16.22 -10.62 -15.31
CA TYR A 288 15.06 -10.56 -16.19
C TYR A 288 14.01 -11.60 -15.82
N ILE A 289 14.45 -12.84 -15.58
CA ILE A 289 13.60 -13.94 -15.12
C ILE A 289 13.03 -13.63 -13.72
N GLU A 290 13.86 -13.10 -12.80
CA GLU A 290 13.41 -12.64 -11.48
C GLU A 290 12.32 -11.56 -11.61
N GLY A 291 12.45 -10.67 -12.60
CA GLY A 291 11.48 -9.65 -12.93
C GLY A 291 10.13 -10.23 -13.36
N LEU A 292 10.14 -11.27 -14.21
CA LEU A 292 8.93 -11.99 -14.61
C LEU A 292 8.29 -12.71 -13.42
N VAL A 293 9.08 -13.32 -12.53
CA VAL A 293 8.58 -13.94 -11.27
C VAL A 293 7.86 -12.90 -10.41
N TYR A 294 8.43 -11.70 -10.24
CA TYR A 294 7.80 -10.64 -9.46
C TYR A 294 6.52 -10.09 -10.10
N LEU A 295 6.50 -9.91 -11.42
CA LEU A 295 5.28 -9.49 -12.13
C LEU A 295 4.18 -10.54 -12.03
N SER A 296 4.50 -11.82 -12.22
CA SER A 296 3.57 -12.93 -12.04
C SER A 296 3.00 -12.96 -10.62
N ALA A 297 3.86 -12.94 -9.60
CA ALA A 297 3.43 -12.93 -8.20
C ALA A 297 2.56 -11.71 -7.85
N TYR A 298 2.86 -10.53 -8.41
CA TYR A 298 2.03 -9.34 -8.25
C TYR A 298 0.65 -9.49 -8.89
N LEU A 299 0.58 -9.94 -10.14
CA LEU A 299 -0.66 -10.07 -10.91
C LEU A 299 -1.62 -11.10 -10.31
N ASP A 300 -1.08 -12.13 -9.66
CA ASP A 300 -1.85 -13.15 -8.94
C ASP A 300 -2.46 -12.63 -7.63
N VAL A 301 -1.83 -11.65 -6.99
CA VAL A 301 -2.26 -11.13 -5.67
C VAL A 301 -3.12 -9.88 -5.82
N VAL A 302 -2.77 -8.98 -6.73
CA VAL A 302 -3.39 -7.67 -6.84
C VAL A 302 -4.85 -7.76 -7.30
N GLY A 303 -5.72 -6.90 -6.79
CA GLY A 303 -7.09 -6.69 -7.26
C GLY A 303 -7.19 -5.60 -8.33
N GLN A 304 -8.41 -5.23 -8.70
CA GLN A 304 -8.70 -4.22 -9.73
C GLN A 304 -9.18 -2.87 -9.17
N GLY A 305 -8.99 -2.61 -7.86
CA GLY A 305 -9.45 -1.37 -7.22
C GLY A 305 -8.79 -0.08 -7.75
N LYS A 306 -8.39 0.82 -6.86
CA LYS A 306 -7.83 2.14 -7.24
C LYS A 306 -6.60 2.08 -8.17
N PHE A 307 -5.94 0.93 -8.24
CA PHE A 307 -4.73 0.70 -9.02
C PHE A 307 -4.96 -0.09 -10.32
N LYS A 308 -6.17 -0.04 -10.90
CA LYS A 308 -6.49 -0.69 -12.19
C LYS A 308 -5.46 -0.37 -13.29
N GLU A 309 -5.02 0.88 -13.38
CA GLU A 309 -4.03 1.31 -14.38
C GLU A 309 -2.65 0.70 -14.13
N LEU A 310 -2.22 0.66 -12.86
CA LEU A 310 -0.94 0.03 -12.50
C LEU A 310 -0.97 -1.48 -12.73
N ARG A 311 -2.11 -2.13 -12.44
CA ARG A 311 -2.31 -3.54 -12.79
C ARG A 311 -2.20 -3.75 -14.30
N GLN A 312 -2.89 -2.94 -15.10
CA GLN A 312 -2.83 -3.03 -16.55
C GLN A 312 -1.39 -2.85 -17.05
N GLN A 313 -0.67 -1.84 -16.56
CA GLN A 313 0.74 -1.63 -16.91
C GLN A 313 1.63 -2.82 -16.54
N ALA A 314 1.38 -3.47 -15.41
CA ALA A 314 2.12 -4.66 -15.02
C ALA A 314 1.78 -5.87 -15.91
N MET A 315 0.51 -6.00 -16.31
CA MET A 315 0.05 -7.05 -17.22
C MET A 315 0.64 -6.88 -18.62
N ASP A 316 0.54 -5.68 -19.20
CA ASP A 316 1.14 -5.35 -20.50
C ASP A 316 2.65 -5.61 -20.50
N GLN A 317 3.34 -5.23 -19.40
CA GLN A 317 4.76 -5.49 -19.25
C GLN A 317 5.06 -6.99 -19.16
N PHE A 318 4.26 -7.74 -18.40
CA PHE A 318 4.44 -9.18 -18.25
C PHE A 318 4.23 -9.90 -19.58
N GLU A 319 3.17 -9.59 -20.32
CA GLU A 319 2.89 -10.15 -21.64
C GLU A 319 4.01 -9.87 -22.65
N LEU A 320 4.48 -8.62 -22.70
CA LEU A 320 5.59 -8.24 -23.57
C LEU A 320 6.87 -8.99 -23.20
N ALA A 321 7.21 -9.04 -21.90
CA ALA A 321 8.44 -9.63 -21.44
C ALA A 321 8.43 -11.17 -21.53
N SER A 322 7.29 -11.80 -21.24
CA SER A 322 7.12 -13.25 -21.31
C SER A 322 7.19 -13.78 -22.74
N SER A 323 6.79 -12.97 -23.74
CA SER A 323 6.92 -13.33 -25.16
C SER A 323 8.37 -13.53 -25.63
N ARG A 324 9.35 -13.07 -24.84
CA ARG A 324 10.79 -13.14 -25.14
C ARG A 324 11.50 -14.34 -24.51
N VAL A 325 10.77 -15.20 -23.79
CA VAL A 325 11.30 -16.41 -23.13
C VAL A 325 10.56 -17.67 -23.60
N SER A 326 11.14 -18.85 -23.35
CA SER A 326 10.54 -20.12 -23.78
C SER A 326 9.36 -20.53 -22.88
N ALA A 327 8.48 -21.39 -23.39
CA ALA A 327 7.36 -21.94 -22.61
C ALA A 327 7.82 -22.73 -21.37
N GLU A 328 8.98 -23.41 -21.44
CA GLU A 328 9.59 -24.10 -20.30
C GLU A 328 10.03 -23.11 -19.21
N GLN A 329 10.61 -21.97 -19.60
CA GLN A 329 10.96 -20.90 -18.66
C GLN A 329 9.71 -20.29 -18.02
N ILE A 330 8.61 -20.13 -18.76
CA ILE A 330 7.34 -19.63 -18.20
C ILE A 330 6.82 -20.55 -17.11
N GLN A 331 6.87 -21.88 -17.30
CA GLN A 331 6.44 -22.81 -16.27
C GLN A 331 7.29 -22.68 -14.99
N ASP A 332 8.62 -22.60 -15.13
CA ASP A 332 9.52 -22.37 -13.98
C ASP A 332 9.27 -21.02 -13.29
N ILE A 333 8.96 -19.97 -14.06
CA ILE A 333 8.58 -18.65 -13.53
C ILE A 333 7.31 -18.75 -12.67
N GLU A 334 6.27 -19.42 -13.16
CA GLU A 334 5.01 -19.61 -12.44
C GLU A 334 5.21 -20.42 -11.15
N GLU A 335 6.02 -21.49 -11.19
CA GLU A 335 6.36 -22.29 -10.02
C GLU A 335 7.11 -21.45 -8.95
N LYS A 336 8.08 -20.64 -9.37
CA LYS A 336 8.81 -19.72 -8.49
C LYS A 336 7.91 -18.64 -7.92
N ALA A 337 7.03 -18.06 -8.74
CA ALA A 337 6.07 -17.05 -8.29
C ALA A 337 5.09 -17.63 -7.26
N ALA A 338 4.60 -18.86 -7.47
CA ALA A 338 3.76 -19.56 -6.51
C ALA A 338 4.51 -19.87 -5.20
N ALA A 339 5.78 -20.29 -5.27
CA ALA A 339 6.61 -20.51 -4.09
C ALA A 339 6.82 -19.21 -3.29
N LEU A 340 7.08 -18.10 -3.98
CA LEU A 340 7.23 -16.78 -3.36
C LEU A 340 5.95 -16.33 -2.63
N ARG A 341 4.79 -16.52 -3.26
CA ARG A 341 3.46 -16.23 -2.66
C ARG A 341 3.10 -17.16 -1.50
N LYS A 342 3.63 -18.38 -1.49
CA LYS A 342 3.45 -19.31 -0.37
C LYS A 342 4.31 -18.92 0.84
N ALA A 343 5.50 -18.37 0.59
CA ALA A 343 6.41 -17.95 1.64
C ALA A 343 5.99 -16.62 2.31
N ASN A 344 5.28 -15.74 1.59
CA ASN A 344 4.97 -14.40 2.05
C ASN A 344 3.51 -14.01 1.77
N THR A 345 2.87 -13.35 2.72
CA THR A 345 1.61 -12.63 2.47
C THR A 345 1.93 -11.26 1.91
N PHE A 346 1.58 -11.00 0.66
CA PHE A 346 1.80 -9.71 0.01
C PHE A 346 0.64 -8.75 0.22
N TYR A 347 0.94 -7.52 0.62
CA TYR A 347 -0.05 -6.47 0.84
C TYR A 347 0.55 -5.07 0.65
N HIS A 348 -0.32 -4.08 0.42
CA HIS A 348 0.06 -2.68 0.40
C HIS A 348 0.05 -2.11 1.82
N TYR A 349 1.22 -1.78 2.36
CA TYR A 349 1.30 -1.03 3.61
C TYR A 349 0.91 0.45 3.38
N ASP A 350 -0.22 0.83 3.94
CA ASP A 350 -0.69 2.21 4.06
C ASP A 350 -1.07 2.57 5.51
N ARG A 351 -1.54 3.80 5.72
CA ARG A 351 -1.94 4.30 7.03
C ARG A 351 -3.08 3.49 7.67
N TYR A 352 -3.92 2.85 6.86
CA TYR A 352 -5.08 2.11 7.35
C TYR A 352 -4.67 0.71 7.80
N TRP A 353 -3.73 0.07 7.10
CA TRP A 353 -3.09 -1.16 7.57
C TRP A 353 -2.48 -0.95 8.96
N GLN A 354 -1.66 0.10 9.13
CA GLN A 354 -1.01 0.39 10.41
C GLN A 354 -2.01 0.62 11.55
N ARG A 355 -2.99 1.50 11.33
CA ARG A 355 -3.98 1.89 12.36
C ARG A 355 -4.90 0.76 12.81
N THR A 356 -4.96 -0.32 12.04
CA THR A 356 -5.84 -1.46 12.30
C THR A 356 -5.04 -2.71 12.71
N ALA A 357 -3.71 -2.64 12.72
CA ALA A 357 -2.81 -3.72 13.12
C ALA A 357 -2.58 -3.78 14.63
N ALA A 358 -2.63 -2.63 15.32
CA ALA A 358 -2.58 -2.57 16.77
C ALA A 358 -3.95 -2.96 17.35
N ASN A 359 -3.95 -3.93 18.28
CA ASN A 359 -5.09 -4.18 19.15
C ASN A 359 -5.31 -2.96 20.04
N VAL A 360 -5.95 -1.92 19.51
CA VAL A 360 -6.58 -0.89 20.35
C VAL A 360 -7.82 -1.58 20.93
N VAL A 361 -7.60 -2.38 21.97
CA VAL A 361 -8.60 -3.22 22.62
C VAL A 361 -9.67 -2.31 23.22
N ALA A 362 -10.78 -2.17 22.50
CA ALA A 362 -12.08 -2.05 23.14
C ALA A 362 -12.53 -3.48 23.46
N ASP A 363 -12.17 -3.97 24.64
CA ASP A 363 -12.85 -5.12 25.26
C ASP A 363 -12.55 -5.19 26.76
N LYS A 364 -13.27 -4.34 27.51
CA LYS A 364 -13.97 -4.82 28.70
C LYS A 364 -15.41 -4.30 28.65
N PRO A 365 -16.43 -5.17 28.76
CA PRO A 365 -17.75 -4.70 29.10
C PRO A 365 -17.67 -4.02 30.47
N ALA A 366 -18.29 -2.84 30.60
CA ALA A 366 -18.48 -2.20 31.89
C ALA A 366 -19.18 -3.18 32.84
N SER A 367 -18.51 -3.53 33.94
CA SER A 367 -19.08 -4.27 35.07
C SER A 367 -19.98 -3.38 35.91
#